data_AF-A0A8J6MI27-F1
#
_entry.id   AF-A0A8J6MI27-F1
#
_cell.length_a   1.000
_cell.length_b   1.000
_cell.length_c   1.000
_cell.angle_alpha   90.00
_cell.angle_beta   90.00
_cell.angle_gamma   90.00
#
_symmetry.space_group_name_H-M   'P 1'
#
loop_
_entity.id
_entity.type
_entity.pdbx_description
1 polymer ?
#
loop_
_entity_poly.entity_id
_entity_poly.type
_entity_poly.pdbx_seq_one_letter_code
_entity_poly.pdbx_strand_id
1 'polypeptide(L)'
;LSDPDRVAGIRGIERVFGDPADGPEERVAMWRAALRMIEPAGIGPGGYPQAAGFGAGPGMHPHNHALEALTEAGLPGLALWLLAFGGAAALALPRLPRVEPARAAAIGALVLPVAITVMVSTDLTNRMAWFALGLALSLGVSRARV
;
A
#
# COMPACT_ATOMS: atom_id res chain seq x y z
N LEU A 1 -18.44 19.00 26.53
CA LEU A 1 -18.23 17.93 25.54
C LEU A 1 -19.41 16.94 25.53
N SER A 2 -20.64 17.41 25.74
CA SER A 2 -21.81 16.58 26.06
C SER A 2 -22.96 16.72 25.06
N ASP A 3 -22.68 17.31 23.90
CA ASP A 3 -23.66 17.52 22.83
C ASP A 3 -23.09 16.93 21.53
N PRO A 4 -23.48 15.70 21.14
CA PRO A 4 -22.92 14.99 20.00
C PRO A 4 -23.20 15.69 18.67
N ASP A 5 -24.30 16.43 18.56
CA ASP A 5 -24.70 17.14 17.33
C ASP A 5 -23.84 18.39 17.07
N ARG A 6 -23.19 18.93 18.10
CA ARG A 6 -22.23 20.04 18.00
C ARG A 6 -20.81 19.60 17.61
N VAL A 7 -20.54 18.30 17.68
CA VAL A 7 -19.22 17.73 17.36
C VAL A 7 -19.12 17.34 15.89
N ALA A 8 -20.26 17.04 15.25
CA ALA A 8 -20.35 16.84 13.81
C ALA A 8 -19.95 18.13 13.07
N GLY A 9 -18.90 18.06 12.24
CA GLY A 9 -18.37 19.20 11.48
C GLY A 9 -17.06 19.80 12.01
N ILE A 10 -16.56 19.36 13.17
CA ILE A 10 -15.21 19.71 13.60
C ILE A 10 -14.24 18.69 12.97
N ARG A 11 -13.71 19.01 11.78
CA ARG A 11 -12.73 18.16 11.04
C ARG A 11 -11.58 17.61 11.89
N GLY A 12 -11.21 18.30 12.97
CA GLY A 12 -10.17 17.85 13.90
C GLY A 12 -10.60 16.71 14.82
N ILE A 13 -11.87 16.63 15.18
CA ILE A 13 -12.43 15.59 16.04
C ILE A 13 -12.77 14.33 15.22
N GLU A 14 -13.30 14.49 14.02
CA GLU A 14 -13.51 13.39 13.05
C GLU A 14 -12.19 12.67 12.72
N ARG A 15 -11.06 13.38 12.62
CA ARG A 15 -9.73 12.75 12.48
C ARG A 15 -9.25 11.95 13.69
N VAL A 16 -9.66 12.36 14.90
CA VAL A 16 -9.25 11.70 16.15
C VAL A 16 -10.07 10.43 16.40
N PHE A 17 -11.33 10.43 15.99
CA PHE A 17 -12.24 9.29 16.12
C PHE A 17 -12.36 8.43 14.85
N GLY A 18 -11.71 8.83 13.76
CA GLY A 18 -11.80 8.21 12.45
C GLY A 18 -13.00 8.71 11.66
N ASP A 19 -12.85 8.84 10.33
CA ASP A 19 -14.02 8.91 9.45
C ASP A 19 -14.70 7.54 9.52
N PRO A 20 -16.01 7.44 9.78
CA PRO A 20 -16.75 6.19 9.63
C PRO A 20 -16.45 5.52 8.28
N ALA A 21 -16.17 6.29 7.23
CA ALA A 21 -15.77 5.85 5.90
C ALA A 21 -14.43 5.08 5.81
N ASP A 22 -13.63 5.08 6.88
CA ASP A 22 -12.38 4.32 7.01
C ASP A 22 -12.58 2.97 7.73
N GLY A 23 -13.83 2.57 7.97
CA GLY A 23 -14.17 1.31 8.60
C GLY A 23 -13.73 0.08 7.76
N PRO A 24 -13.55 -1.08 8.42
CA PRO A 24 -13.24 -2.33 7.71
C PRO A 24 -14.32 -2.71 6.69
N GLU A 25 -15.57 -2.29 6.89
CA GLU A 25 -16.67 -2.54 5.96
C GLU A 25 -16.54 -1.71 4.67
N GLU A 26 -16.21 -0.41 4.74
CA GLU A 26 -15.95 0.37 3.52
C GLU A 26 -14.71 -0.13 2.78
N ARG A 27 -13.65 -0.53 3.51
CA ARG A 27 -12.45 -1.17 2.92
C ARG A 27 -12.83 -2.37 2.07
N VAL A 28 -13.64 -3.28 2.61
CA VAL A 28 -14.11 -4.46 1.89
C VAL A 28 -15.00 -4.07 0.70
N ALA A 29 -15.87 -3.06 0.85
CA ALA A 29 -16.71 -2.58 -0.25
C ALA A 29 -15.86 -2.04 -1.41
N MET A 30 -14.82 -1.26 -1.12
CA MET A 30 -13.86 -0.75 -2.10
C MET A 30 -13.11 -1.89 -2.78
N TRP A 31 -12.61 -2.88 -2.03
CA TRP A 31 -11.94 -4.03 -2.64
C TRP A 31 -12.85 -4.82 -3.56
N ARG A 32 -14.11 -5.04 -3.16
CA ARG A 32 -15.10 -5.70 -4.01
C ARG A 32 -15.41 -4.88 -5.27
N ALA A 33 -15.45 -3.56 -5.18
CA ALA A 33 -15.62 -2.70 -6.33
C ALA A 33 -14.45 -2.84 -7.30
N ALA A 34 -13.22 -2.77 -6.80
CA ALA A 34 -12.00 -2.94 -7.59
C ALA A 34 -11.98 -4.30 -8.31
N LEU A 35 -12.27 -5.39 -7.60
CA LEU A 35 -12.33 -6.75 -8.17
C LEU A 35 -13.34 -6.89 -9.32
N ARG A 36 -14.45 -6.15 -9.29
CA ARG A 36 -15.46 -6.16 -10.37
C ARG A 36 -15.05 -5.36 -11.60
N MET A 37 -14.01 -4.52 -11.48
CA MET A 37 -13.53 -3.62 -12.53
C MET A 37 -12.22 -4.10 -13.18
N ILE A 38 -11.75 -5.30 -12.81
CA ILE A 38 -10.51 -5.85 -13.38
C ILE A 38 -10.74 -6.14 -14.87
N GLU A 39 -9.96 -5.45 -15.69
CA GLU A 39 -9.87 -5.65 -17.12
C GLU A 39 -8.44 -6.05 -17.51
N PRO A 40 -8.22 -6.79 -18.61
CA PRO A 40 -6.88 -7.25 -19.00
C PRO A 40 -5.85 -6.12 -19.12
N ALA A 41 -6.27 -4.95 -19.61
CA ALA A 41 -5.44 -3.75 -19.74
C ALA A 41 -5.63 -2.74 -18.59
N GLY A 42 -6.54 -3.02 -17.65
CA GLY A 42 -6.95 -2.09 -16.61
C GLY A 42 -7.85 -0.95 -17.10
N ILE A 43 -8.37 -0.18 -16.16
CA ILE A 43 -9.28 0.96 -16.42
C ILE A 43 -8.55 2.31 -16.60
N GLY A 44 -7.23 2.32 -16.50
CA GLY A 44 -6.39 3.51 -16.60
C GLY A 44 -5.89 4.01 -15.23
N PRO A 45 -4.67 4.59 -15.16
CA PRO A 45 -4.11 5.13 -13.92
C PRO A 45 -4.98 6.22 -13.30
N GLY A 46 -5.23 6.11 -12.00
CA GLY A 46 -6.09 7.02 -11.23
C GLY A 46 -7.56 6.99 -11.62
N GLY A 47 -8.01 5.98 -12.39
CA GLY A 47 -9.37 5.86 -12.89
C GLY A 47 -10.33 5.15 -11.94
N TYR A 48 -9.82 4.45 -10.91
CA TYR A 48 -10.65 3.70 -9.97
C TYR A 48 -11.67 4.57 -9.22
N PRO A 49 -11.30 5.70 -8.58
CA PRO A 49 -12.23 6.46 -7.75
C PRO A 49 -13.46 6.95 -8.54
N GLN A 50 -13.26 7.34 -9.80
CA GLN A 50 -14.31 7.83 -10.69
C GLN A 50 -15.15 6.66 -11.22
N ALA A 51 -14.51 5.56 -11.65
CA ALA A 51 -15.21 4.38 -12.15
C ALA A 51 -16.08 3.72 -11.06
N ALA A 52 -15.64 3.78 -9.80
CA ALA A 52 -16.36 3.23 -8.66
C ALA A 52 -17.42 4.17 -8.07
N GLY A 53 -17.58 5.38 -8.61
CA GLY A 53 -18.57 6.35 -8.14
C GLY A 53 -18.21 7.04 -6.82
N PHE A 54 -16.96 6.93 -6.38
CA PHE A 54 -16.46 7.56 -5.16
C PHE A 54 -15.99 9.02 -5.37
N GLY A 55 -15.92 9.49 -6.61
CA GLY A 55 -15.46 10.84 -6.96
C GLY A 55 -13.94 10.99 -6.93
N ALA A 56 -13.42 12.22 -7.00
CA ALA A 56 -11.98 12.51 -7.11
C ALA A 56 -11.28 12.73 -5.74
N GLY A 57 -11.85 12.24 -4.64
CA GLY A 57 -11.31 12.46 -3.30
C GLY A 57 -9.97 11.72 -3.08
N PRO A 58 -8.93 12.36 -2.52
CA PRO A 58 -7.59 11.78 -2.33
C PRO A 58 -7.49 10.63 -1.30
N GLY A 59 -8.62 10.02 -0.91
CA GLY A 59 -8.69 8.84 -0.04
C GLY A 59 -9.52 7.69 -0.63
N MET A 60 -10.08 7.84 -1.82
CA MET A 60 -11.08 6.93 -2.37
C MET A 60 -10.47 5.84 -3.27
N HIS A 61 -9.41 5.18 -2.78
CA HIS A 61 -8.73 4.08 -3.46
C HIS A 61 -8.98 2.77 -2.68
N PRO A 62 -8.76 1.58 -3.29
CA PRO A 62 -8.85 0.35 -2.53
C PRO A 62 -7.76 0.28 -1.44
N HIS A 63 -6.70 1.11 -1.54
CA HIS A 63 -5.59 1.17 -0.60
C HIS A 63 -4.89 -0.19 -0.41
N ASN A 64 -4.96 -1.02 -1.44
CA ASN A 64 -4.21 -2.25 -1.57
C ASN A 64 -3.43 -2.14 -2.87
N HIS A 65 -2.12 -1.93 -2.75
CA HIS A 65 -1.25 -1.56 -3.86
C HIS A 65 -1.18 -2.61 -4.98
N ALA A 66 -1.38 -3.91 -4.66
CA ALA A 66 -1.44 -4.97 -5.68
C ALA A 66 -2.79 -4.97 -6.41
N LEU A 67 -3.88 -4.83 -5.67
CA LEU A 67 -5.23 -4.75 -6.23
C LEU A 67 -5.40 -3.50 -7.09
N GLU A 68 -4.83 -2.37 -6.67
CA GLU A 68 -4.81 -1.13 -7.43
C GLU A 68 -4.00 -1.28 -8.73
N ALA A 69 -2.79 -1.85 -8.66
CA ALA A 69 -1.99 -2.14 -9.85
C ALA A 69 -2.74 -3.02 -10.87
N LEU A 70 -3.46 -4.04 -10.38
CA LEU A 70 -4.28 -4.91 -11.22
C LEU A 70 -5.52 -4.21 -11.78
N THR A 71 -6.19 -3.38 -10.99
CA THR A 71 -7.43 -2.72 -11.42
C THR A 71 -7.14 -1.61 -12.43
N GLU A 72 -6.15 -0.76 -12.15
CA GLU A 72 -5.86 0.41 -12.97
C GLU A 72 -5.00 0.10 -14.20
N ALA A 73 -4.07 -0.85 -14.10
CA ALA A 73 -3.13 -1.19 -15.17
C ALA A 73 -3.20 -2.66 -15.63
N GLY A 74 -4.19 -3.42 -15.16
CA GLY A 74 -4.48 -4.76 -15.64
C GLY A 74 -3.37 -5.78 -15.33
N LEU A 75 -3.29 -6.81 -16.18
CA LEU A 75 -2.23 -7.81 -16.09
C LEU A 75 -0.82 -7.23 -16.24
N PRO A 76 -0.55 -6.24 -17.13
CA PRO A 76 0.75 -5.58 -17.19
C PRO A 76 1.14 -4.90 -15.88
N GLY A 77 0.19 -4.18 -15.25
CA GLY A 77 0.39 -3.52 -13.96
C GLY A 77 0.73 -4.52 -12.85
N LEU A 78 -0.04 -5.60 -12.75
CA LEU A 78 0.23 -6.67 -11.79
C LEU A 78 1.59 -7.34 -12.05
N ALA A 79 1.95 -7.58 -13.30
CA ALA A 79 3.24 -8.17 -13.65
C ALA A 79 4.41 -7.27 -13.20
N LEU A 80 4.34 -5.97 -13.46
CA LEU A 80 5.34 -5.00 -12.97
C LEU A 80 5.40 -4.96 -11.45
N TRP A 81 4.24 -5.01 -10.78
CA TRP A 81 4.17 -5.07 -9.32
C TRP A 81 4.84 -6.33 -8.77
N LEU A 82 4.54 -7.51 -9.33
CA LEU A 82 5.16 -8.79 -8.94
C LEU A 82 6.67 -8.78 -9.20
N LEU A 83 7.12 -8.23 -10.32
CA LEU A 83 8.55 -8.11 -10.62
C LEU A 83 9.26 -7.20 -9.61
N ALA A 84 8.66 -6.07 -9.24
CA ALA A 84 9.26 -5.15 -8.27
C ALA A 84 9.28 -5.74 -6.86
N PHE A 85 8.11 -6.04 -6.29
CA PHE A 85 7.98 -6.44 -4.88
C PHE A 85 8.26 -7.92 -4.66
N GLY A 86 7.70 -8.79 -5.53
CA GLY A 86 7.99 -10.22 -5.50
C GLY A 86 9.44 -10.53 -5.87
N GLY A 87 9.99 -9.84 -6.87
CA GLY A 87 11.41 -9.95 -7.23
C GLY A 87 12.32 -9.48 -6.09
N ALA A 88 12.02 -8.35 -5.44
CA ALA A 88 12.79 -7.91 -4.29
C ALA A 88 12.73 -8.89 -3.12
N ALA A 89 11.57 -9.47 -2.82
CA ALA A 89 11.44 -10.52 -1.80
C ALA A 89 12.24 -11.77 -2.19
N ALA A 90 12.16 -12.21 -3.44
CA ALA A 90 12.91 -13.36 -3.96
C ALA A 90 14.44 -13.13 -3.90
N LEU A 91 14.90 -11.90 -4.02
CA LEU A 91 16.31 -11.54 -3.87
C LEU A 91 16.71 -11.37 -2.38
N ALA A 92 15.87 -10.74 -1.56
CA ALA A 92 16.21 -10.40 -0.18
C ALA A 92 16.12 -11.60 0.77
N LEU A 93 15.05 -12.40 0.70
CA LEU A 93 14.78 -13.49 1.65
C LEU A 93 15.90 -14.55 1.67
N PRO A 94 16.44 -15.04 0.54
CA PRO A 94 17.54 -16.01 0.57
C PRO A 94 18.85 -15.44 1.15
N ARG A 95 18.97 -14.13 1.27
CA ARG A 95 20.15 -13.46 1.84
C ARG A 95 20.06 -13.31 3.36
N LEU A 96 18.86 -13.35 3.95
CA LEU A 96 18.67 -13.19 5.40
C LEU A 96 19.59 -14.09 6.25
N PRO A 97 19.78 -15.39 5.94
CA PRO A 97 20.66 -16.25 6.74
C PRO A 97 22.16 -15.88 6.68
N ARG A 98 22.55 -15.02 5.73
CA ARG A 98 23.94 -14.59 5.50
C ARG A 98 24.22 -13.19 6.04
N VAL A 99 23.20 -12.50 6.56
CA VAL A 99 23.31 -11.15 7.11
C VAL A 99 23.45 -11.23 8.63
N GLU A 100 24.25 -10.33 9.20
CA GLU A 100 24.38 -10.20 10.65
C GLU A 100 22.98 -9.99 11.31
N PRO A 101 22.64 -10.74 12.37
CA PRO A 101 21.27 -10.76 12.91
C PRO A 101 20.72 -9.39 13.30
N ALA A 102 21.53 -8.52 13.94
CA ALA A 102 21.07 -7.20 14.35
C ALA A 102 20.75 -6.30 13.14
N ARG A 103 21.58 -6.35 12.08
CA ARG A 103 21.30 -5.67 10.81
C ARG A 103 20.03 -6.19 10.16
N ALA A 104 19.84 -7.51 10.09
CA ALA A 104 18.63 -8.10 9.54
C ALA A 104 17.37 -7.68 10.32
N ALA A 105 17.45 -7.68 11.65
CA ALA A 105 16.38 -7.22 12.53
C ALA A 105 16.07 -5.72 12.34
N ALA A 106 17.10 -4.88 12.25
CA ALA A 106 16.93 -3.43 12.03
C ALA A 106 16.26 -3.13 10.68
N ILE A 107 16.69 -3.78 9.60
CA ILE A 107 16.05 -3.66 8.29
C ILE A 107 14.60 -4.17 8.36
N GLY A 108 14.38 -5.34 8.97
CA GLY A 108 13.04 -5.90 9.15
C GLY A 108 12.09 -4.95 9.91
N ALA A 109 12.56 -4.35 11.00
CA ALA A 109 11.78 -3.40 11.81
C ALA A 109 11.36 -2.15 11.03
N LEU A 110 12.17 -1.70 10.06
CA LEU A 110 11.86 -0.55 9.22
C LEU A 110 10.99 -0.91 8.00
N VAL A 111 11.15 -2.12 7.45
CA VAL A 111 10.47 -2.56 6.23
C VAL A 111 9.09 -3.16 6.51
N LEU A 112 8.95 -4.02 7.52
CA LEU A 112 7.71 -4.77 7.76
C LEU A 112 6.48 -3.88 8.00
N PRO A 113 6.54 -2.82 8.83
CA PRO A 113 5.39 -1.96 9.03
C PRO A 113 4.94 -1.29 7.73
N VAL A 114 5.89 -0.85 6.90
CA VAL A 114 5.60 -0.23 5.60
C VAL A 114 5.01 -1.25 4.65
N ALA A 115 5.57 -2.45 4.57
CA ALA A 115 5.05 -3.52 3.71
C ALA A 115 3.59 -3.89 4.05
N ILE A 116 3.26 -3.96 5.34
CA ILE A 116 1.88 -4.20 5.80
C ILE A 116 0.99 -3.01 5.41
N THR A 117 1.44 -1.79 5.70
CA THR A 117 0.68 -0.55 5.43
C THR A 117 0.35 -0.39 3.96
N VAL A 118 1.28 -0.71 3.06
CA VAL A 118 1.10 -0.62 1.61
C VAL A 118 0.03 -1.58 1.08
N MET A 119 -0.26 -2.67 1.79
CA MET A 119 -1.30 -3.63 1.41
C MET A 119 -2.70 -3.23 1.87
N VAL A 120 -2.82 -2.25 2.77
CA VAL A 120 -4.10 -1.97 3.46
C VAL A 120 -4.49 -0.50 3.54
N SER A 121 -3.56 0.44 3.35
CA SER A 121 -3.78 1.84 3.68
C SER A 121 -3.18 2.85 2.70
N THR A 122 -2.57 2.43 1.59
CA THR A 122 -1.89 3.39 0.69
C THR A 122 -2.04 3.05 -0.79
N ASP A 123 -1.86 4.06 -1.62
CA ASP A 123 -1.91 3.97 -3.08
C ASP A 123 -0.54 3.71 -3.74
N LEU A 124 -0.56 3.50 -5.06
CA LEU A 124 0.62 3.31 -5.94
C LEU A 124 1.66 4.45 -5.89
N THR A 125 1.27 5.65 -5.46
CA THR A 125 2.16 6.82 -5.40
C THR A 125 2.94 6.90 -4.09
N ASN A 126 2.72 5.96 -3.16
CA ASN A 126 3.37 5.97 -1.86
C ASN A 126 4.89 5.77 -1.96
N ARG A 127 5.63 6.86 -1.72
CA ARG A 127 7.10 6.93 -1.71
C ARG A 127 7.73 5.98 -0.68
N MET A 128 7.03 5.70 0.42
CA MET A 128 7.53 4.81 1.47
C MET A 128 7.65 3.37 0.99
N ALA A 129 6.76 2.93 0.08
CA ALA A 129 6.85 1.59 -0.51
C ALA A 129 8.19 1.39 -1.23
N TRP A 130 8.61 2.38 -2.03
CA TRP A 130 9.87 2.37 -2.76
C TRP A 130 11.09 2.49 -1.84
N PHE A 131 11.00 3.30 -0.79
CA PHE A 131 12.03 3.38 0.24
C PHE A 131 12.23 2.03 0.94
N ALA A 132 11.14 1.38 1.39
CA ALA A 132 11.19 0.08 2.04
C ALA A 132 11.73 -1.01 1.10
N LEU A 133 11.36 -0.96 -0.18
CA LEU A 133 11.90 -1.85 -1.21
C LEU A 133 13.42 -1.73 -1.34
N GLY A 134 13.93 -0.51 -1.49
CA GLY A 134 15.37 -0.24 -1.57
C GLY A 134 16.11 -0.68 -0.30
N LEU A 135 15.52 -0.43 0.87
CA LEU A 135 16.08 -0.86 2.15
C LEU A 135 16.14 -2.39 2.27
N ALA A 136 15.11 -3.12 1.83
CA ALA A 136 15.12 -4.57 1.79
C ALA A 136 16.20 -5.11 0.84
N LEU A 137 16.33 -4.53 -0.35
CA LEU A 137 17.36 -4.90 -1.33
C LEU A 137 18.79 -4.62 -0.82
N SER A 138 18.96 -3.64 0.09
CA SER A 138 20.26 -3.33 0.69
C SER A 138 20.87 -4.48 1.49
N LEU A 139 20.08 -5.50 1.88
CA LEU A 139 20.59 -6.74 2.49
C LEU A 139 21.66 -7.40 1.62
N GLY A 140 21.57 -7.27 0.29
CA GLY A 140 22.56 -7.79 -0.65
C GLY A 140 23.82 -6.95 -0.81
N VAL A 141 23.88 -5.75 -0.24
CA VAL A 141 25.05 -4.89 -0.27
C VAL A 141 25.94 -5.23 0.92
N SER A 142 27.12 -5.76 0.63
CA SER A 142 28.21 -5.94 1.59
C SER A 142 29.25 -4.84 1.40
N ARG A 143 29.80 -4.31 2.50
CA ARG A 143 30.97 -3.43 2.43
C ARG A 143 32.12 -4.18 1.75
N ALA A 144 32.66 -3.65 0.67
CA ALA A 144 34.00 -4.05 0.23
C ALA A 144 34.96 -3.73 1.38
N ARG A 145 35.81 -4.69 1.75
CA ARG A 145 36.94 -4.40 2.64
C ARG A 145 37.88 -3.48 1.87
N VAL A 146 37.94 -2.22 2.28
CA VAL A 146 39.00 -1.28 1.90
C VAL A 146 40.14 -1.47 2.89
#